data_AF-A0A7S2QMQ9-F1
#
_entry.id   AF-A0A7S2QMQ9-F1
#
_cell.length_a   1.000
_cell.length_b   1.000
_cell.length_c   1.000
_cell.angle_alpha   90.00
_cell.angle_beta   90.00
_cell.angle_gamma   90.00
#
_symmetry.space_group_name_H-M   'P 1'
#
loop_
_entity.id
_entity.type
_entity.pdbx_description
1 polymer ?
#
loop_
_entity_poly.entity_id
_entity_poly.type
_entity_poly.pdbx_seq_one_letter_code
_entity_poly.pdbx_strand_id
1 'polypeptide(L)'
;PEPAPPGEDSEDRAWVTARKGILLLAHQPDAPPHAFVSLRHLALVEGDTREGGVLFVGMPTPPPTPTELPHTGTPKDCPAPDDGGQRWMELCLLLGDGRFQVLEAPQLELQFSAADAAAWLDLAARECHGSLN
;
A
#
# COMPACT_ATOMS: atom_id res chain seq x y z
N PRO A 1 -20.07 -36.25 20.94
CA PRO A 1 -19.25 -35.29 20.17
C PRO A 1 -19.92 -33.92 20.22
N GLU A 2 -19.37 -33.06 21.07
CA GLU A 2 -19.75 -31.65 21.19
C GLU A 2 -19.35 -30.91 19.90
N PRO A 3 -20.22 -30.10 19.28
CA PRO A 3 -19.83 -29.33 18.11
C PRO A 3 -18.73 -28.35 18.52
N ALA A 4 -17.59 -28.39 17.83
CA ALA A 4 -16.54 -27.40 18.02
C ALA A 4 -17.13 -25.99 17.86
N PRO A 5 -16.73 -25.01 18.68
CA PRO A 5 -17.11 -23.62 18.45
C PRO A 5 -16.72 -23.26 17.01
N PRO A 6 -17.53 -22.46 16.29
CA PRO A 6 -17.14 -21.99 14.97
C PRO A 6 -15.76 -21.37 15.11
N GLY A 7 -14.76 -21.99 14.47
CA GLY A 7 -13.41 -21.48 14.44
C GLY A 7 -13.53 -20.03 14.01
N GLU A 8 -13.02 -19.13 14.84
CA GLU A 8 -12.98 -17.72 14.52
C GLU A 8 -12.12 -17.59 13.26
N ASP A 9 -12.76 -17.50 12.10
CA ASP A 9 -12.22 -16.99 10.82
C ASP A 9 -11.90 -15.49 10.98
N SER A 10 -11.16 -15.17 12.04
CA SER A 10 -10.62 -13.87 12.41
C SER A 10 -9.13 -13.81 12.01
N GLU A 11 -8.75 -14.53 10.96
CA GLU A 11 -7.41 -14.42 10.39
C GLU A 11 -7.33 -13.12 9.56
N ASP A 12 -6.55 -12.18 10.07
CA ASP A 12 -5.93 -11.05 9.37
C ASP A 12 -6.82 -9.96 8.75
N ARG A 13 -7.89 -9.56 9.44
CA ARG A 13 -8.62 -8.33 9.06
C ARG A 13 -7.95 -7.07 9.61
N ALA A 14 -7.70 -6.10 8.73
CA ALA A 14 -7.26 -4.76 9.09
C ALA A 14 -8.32 -3.71 8.78
N TRP A 15 -8.45 -2.73 9.65
CA TRP A 15 -9.16 -1.48 9.40
C TRP A 15 -8.30 -0.58 8.53
N VAL A 16 -8.84 -0.19 7.38
CA VAL A 16 -8.16 0.68 6.42
C VAL A 16 -8.80 2.06 6.46
N THR A 17 -7.99 3.10 6.56
CA THR A 17 -8.44 4.49 6.38
C THR A 17 -7.52 5.25 5.44
N ALA A 18 -8.09 6.04 4.55
CA ALA A 18 -7.33 6.91 3.65
C ALA A 18 -7.35 8.36 4.14
N ARG A 19 -6.18 8.99 4.28
CA ARG A 19 -6.06 10.41 4.67
C ARG A 19 -4.94 11.08 3.88
N LYS A 20 -5.28 12.15 3.14
CA LYS A 20 -4.32 13.00 2.41
C LYS A 20 -3.35 12.21 1.50
N GLY A 21 -3.84 11.19 0.80
CA GLY A 21 -3.03 10.33 -0.06
C GLY A 21 -2.20 9.27 0.68
N ILE A 22 -2.53 8.95 1.94
CA ILE A 22 -1.90 7.88 2.73
C ILE A 22 -2.97 6.86 3.11
N LEU A 23 -2.70 5.57 2.89
CA LEU A 23 -3.47 4.48 3.48
C LEU A 23 -2.88 4.15 4.85
N LEU A 24 -3.75 4.07 5.85
CA LEU A 24 -3.44 3.71 7.23
C LEU A 24 -4.11 2.38 7.54
N LEU A 25 -3.35 1.44 8.10
CA LEU A 25 -3.80 0.10 8.46
C LEU A 25 -3.76 -0.03 9.98
N ALA A 26 -4.89 -0.39 10.59
CA ALA A 26 -5.05 -0.60 12.02
C ALA A 26 -5.74 -1.95 12.27
N HIS A 27 -5.64 -2.50 13.49
CA HIS A 27 -6.38 -3.73 13.83
C HIS A 27 -7.84 -3.46 14.22
N GLN A 28 -8.15 -2.20 14.60
CA GLN A 28 -9.47 -1.71 15.03
C GLN A 28 -9.67 -0.25 14.57
N PRO A 29 -10.92 0.27 14.48
CA PRO A 29 -11.19 1.62 13.96
C PRO A 29 -10.54 2.74 14.78
N ASP A 30 -10.55 2.60 16.10
CA ASP A 30 -10.05 3.60 17.04
C ASP A 30 -8.62 3.30 17.53
N ALA A 31 -8.01 2.23 17.02
CA ALA A 31 -6.64 1.87 17.34
C ALA A 31 -5.64 2.72 16.56
N PRO A 32 -4.43 2.94 17.11
CA PRO A 32 -3.36 3.54 16.33
C PRO A 32 -3.01 2.65 15.12
N PRO A 33 -2.69 3.24 13.95
CA PRO A 33 -2.28 2.48 12.79
C PRO A 33 -0.93 1.79 13.07
N HIS A 34 -0.82 0.52 12.67
CA HIS A 34 0.41 -0.25 12.75
C HIS A 34 1.15 -0.28 11.42
N ALA A 35 0.53 0.16 10.32
CA ALA A 35 1.20 0.32 9.05
C ALA A 35 0.61 1.48 8.23
N PHE A 36 1.41 2.03 7.32
CA PHE A 36 0.93 3.00 6.34
C PHE A 36 1.67 2.92 5.02
N VAL A 37 1.03 3.37 3.94
CA VAL A 37 1.62 3.48 2.60
C VAL A 37 1.11 4.72 1.89
N SER A 38 1.99 5.36 1.12
CA SER A 38 1.65 6.52 0.31
C SER A 38 0.99 6.09 -1.01
N LEU A 39 -0.26 6.51 -1.23
CA LEU A 39 -1.01 6.26 -2.47
C LEU A 39 -0.35 6.91 -3.69
N ARG A 40 0.46 7.97 -3.49
CA ARG A 40 1.13 8.70 -4.57
C ARG A 40 2.20 7.85 -5.29
N HIS A 41 2.70 6.82 -4.63
CA HIS A 41 3.68 5.90 -5.20
C HIS A 41 3.04 4.59 -5.63
N LEU A 42 1.71 4.52 -5.67
CA LEU A 42 0.95 3.36 -6.09
C LEU A 42 0.17 3.67 -7.37
N ALA A 43 0.01 2.64 -8.19
CA ALA A 43 -0.98 2.59 -9.26
C ALA A 43 -2.02 1.54 -8.93
N LEU A 44 -3.28 1.87 -9.26
CA LEU A 44 -4.39 0.93 -9.20
C LEU A 44 -4.35 0.06 -10.47
N VAL A 45 -4.15 -1.25 -10.30
CA VAL A 45 -4.07 -2.21 -11.42
C VAL A 45 -5.39 -2.88 -11.68
N GLU A 46 -6.08 -3.29 -10.61
CA GLU A 46 -7.33 -4.03 -10.71
C GLU A 46 -8.28 -3.61 -9.60
N GLY A 47 -9.57 -3.63 -9.93
CA GLY A 47 -10.64 -3.26 -9.02
C GLY A 47 -11.90 -4.01 -9.37
N ASP A 48 -12.36 -4.88 -8.49
CA ASP A 48 -13.66 -5.54 -8.61
C ASP A 48 -14.62 -5.03 -7.53
N THR A 49 -15.73 -4.45 -7.97
CA THR A 49 -16.82 -4.03 -7.09
C THR A 49 -17.67 -5.20 -6.60
N ARG A 50 -17.69 -6.32 -7.32
CA ARG A 50 -18.47 -7.52 -6.96
C ARG A 50 -17.76 -8.33 -5.90
N GLU A 51 -16.50 -8.65 -6.14
CA GLU A 51 -15.67 -9.38 -5.19
C GLU A 51 -15.11 -8.46 -4.11
N GLY A 52 -14.95 -7.16 -4.37
CA GLY A 52 -14.44 -6.18 -3.41
C GLY A 52 -12.91 -6.09 -3.37
N GLY A 53 -12.22 -6.78 -4.28
CA GLY A 53 -10.77 -6.79 -4.39
C GLY A 53 -10.22 -5.54 -5.07
N VAL A 54 -9.18 -4.95 -4.50
CA VAL A 54 -8.45 -3.81 -5.06
C VAL A 54 -6.95 -4.11 -5.01
N LEU A 55 -6.30 -4.07 -6.17
CA LEU A 55 -4.89 -4.39 -6.32
C LEU A 55 -4.07 -3.14 -6.65
N PHE A 56 -3.06 -2.88 -5.83
CA PHE A 56 -2.09 -1.81 -6.03
C PHE A 56 -0.70 -2.37 -6.36
N VAL A 57 0.03 -1.64 -7.19
CA VAL A 57 1.47 -1.90 -7.47
C VAL A 57 2.30 -0.65 -7.30
N GLY A 58 3.58 -0.84 -6.97
CA GLY A 58 4.52 0.26 -6.83
C GLY A 58 4.82 0.93 -8.18
N MET A 59 4.76 2.26 -8.19
CA MET A 59 5.10 3.06 -9.37
C MET A 59 6.58 3.42 -9.41
N PRO A 60 7.18 3.53 -10.60
CA PRO A 60 8.52 4.07 -10.73
C PRO A 60 8.56 5.51 -10.22
N THR A 61 9.27 5.77 -9.12
CA THR A 61 9.61 7.15 -8.75
C THR A 61 10.48 7.71 -9.87
N PRO A 62 10.11 8.85 -10.50
CA PRO A 62 10.95 9.47 -11.50
C PRO A 62 12.33 9.69 -10.89
N PRO A 63 13.42 9.44 -11.64
CA PRO A 63 14.75 9.70 -11.14
C PRO A 63 14.82 11.15 -10.67
N PRO A 64 15.47 11.44 -9.53
CA PRO A 64 15.58 12.80 -9.05
C PRO A 64 16.15 13.66 -10.17
N THR A 65 15.44 14.73 -10.53
CA THR A 65 15.90 15.68 -11.53
C THR A 65 17.29 16.17 -11.09
N PRO A 66 18.33 16.16 -11.95
CA PRO A 66 19.72 16.48 -11.57
C PRO A 66 19.96 17.89 -10.98
N THR A 67 18.91 18.67 -10.74
CA THR A 67 18.96 20.04 -10.21
C THR A 67 18.96 20.09 -8.68
N GLU A 68 18.67 18.98 -7.99
CA GLU A 68 18.92 18.89 -6.54
C GLU A 68 20.38 18.47 -6.31
N LEU A 69 21.22 19.47 -6.01
CA LEU A 69 22.65 19.31 -5.76
C LEU A 69 22.91 18.24 -4.68
N PRO A 70 23.80 17.27 -4.93
CA PRO A 70 24.13 16.24 -3.96
C PRO A 70 24.88 16.85 -2.77
N HIS A 71 24.40 16.60 -1.56
CA HIS A 71 25.26 16.64 -0.38
C HIS A 71 26.30 15.52 -0.55
N THR A 72 27.50 15.92 -0.97
CA THR A 72 28.77 15.19 -1.03
C THR A 72 28.77 13.80 -0.38
N GLY A 73 28.58 12.78 -1.21
CA GLY A 73 28.84 11.38 -0.92
C GLY A 73 28.71 10.59 -2.22
N THR A 74 29.83 10.22 -2.82
CA THR A 74 29.90 9.53 -4.12
C THR A 74 29.13 8.19 -4.10
N PRO A 75 28.12 7.96 -4.96
CA PRO A 75 27.62 6.62 -5.22
C PRO A 75 28.44 6.02 -6.36
N LYS A 76 29.36 5.12 -6.01
CA LYS A 76 30.04 4.25 -6.95
C LYS A 76 29.17 3.00 -7.11
N ASP A 77 28.80 2.70 -8.35
CA ASP A 77 28.18 1.43 -8.79
C ASP A 77 26.76 1.15 -8.28
N CYS A 78 25.77 1.91 -8.73
CA CYS A 78 24.40 1.38 -8.80
C CYS A 78 24.17 0.80 -10.20
N PRO A 79 23.89 -0.51 -10.35
CA PRO A 79 23.55 -1.10 -11.64
C PRO A 79 22.31 -0.42 -12.22
N ALA A 80 22.28 -0.27 -13.54
CA ALA A 80 21.17 0.35 -14.27
C ALA A 80 19.84 -0.37 -13.96
N PRO A 81 18.71 0.37 -13.91
CA PRO A 81 17.40 -0.23 -13.66
C PRO A 81 17.08 -1.22 -14.77
N ASP A 82 16.76 -2.44 -14.36
CA ASP A 82 16.41 -3.59 -15.19
C ASP A 82 15.18 -3.28 -16.06
N ASP A 83 15.27 -3.65 -17.34
CA ASP A 83 14.28 -3.43 -18.39
C ASP A 83 12.97 -4.18 -18.04
N GLY A 84 11.94 -3.43 -17.63
CA GLY A 84 10.59 -3.96 -17.32
C GLY A 84 10.19 -3.95 -15.84
N GLY A 85 11.02 -3.34 -14.97
CA GLY A 85 10.96 -3.46 -13.51
C GLY A 85 9.71 -2.89 -12.82
N GLN A 86 8.83 -3.78 -12.38
CA GLN A 86 7.89 -3.50 -11.29
C GLN A 86 8.68 -3.04 -10.06
N ARG A 87 8.48 -1.78 -9.64
CA ARG A 87 9.11 -1.29 -8.42
C ARG A 87 8.34 -1.82 -7.22
N TRP A 88 9.11 -2.21 -6.21
CA TRP A 88 8.55 -2.57 -4.92
C TRP A 88 8.00 -1.30 -4.26
N MET A 89 6.82 -1.40 -3.67
CA MET A 89 6.26 -0.34 -2.85
C MET A 89 6.82 -0.42 -1.44
N GLU A 90 6.95 0.74 -0.81
CA GLU A 90 7.37 0.86 0.58
C GLU A 90 6.15 0.93 1.50
N LEU A 91 5.99 -0.09 2.34
CA LEU A 91 5.03 -0.13 3.44
C LEU A 91 5.78 0.20 4.74
N CYS A 92 5.35 1.22 5.47
CA CYS A 92 5.97 1.59 6.74
C CYS A 92 5.19 0.97 7.90
N LEU A 93 5.79 -0.01 8.58
CA LEU A 93 5.28 -0.55 9.84
C LEU A 93 5.63 0.37 11.01
N LEU A 94 4.65 0.68 11.87
CA LEU A 94 4.85 1.35 13.14
C LEU A 94 4.93 0.31 14.27
N LEU A 95 6.09 0.23 14.91
CA LEU A 95 6.35 -0.70 16.01
C LEU A 95 5.84 -0.12 17.33
N GLY A 96 5.53 -0.99 18.30
CA GLY A 96 5.01 -0.59 19.62
C GLY A 96 5.96 0.30 20.45
N ASP A 97 7.24 0.38 20.07
CA ASP A 97 8.24 1.26 20.69
C ASP A 97 8.38 2.63 20.01
N GLY A 98 7.51 2.92 19.03
CA GLY A 98 7.48 4.18 18.30
C GLY A 98 8.48 4.26 17.14
N ARG A 99 9.27 3.22 16.89
CA ARG A 99 10.12 3.14 15.69
C ARG A 99 9.31 2.72 14.47
N PHE A 100 9.84 3.00 13.30
CA PHE A 100 9.28 2.53 12.03
C PHE A 100 10.21 1.50 11.38
N GLN A 101 9.61 0.54 10.70
CA GLN A 101 10.30 -0.44 9.86
C GLN A 101 9.73 -0.38 8.45
N VAL A 102 10.58 -0.12 7.47
CA VAL A 102 10.19 -0.18 6.05
C VAL A 102 10.16 -1.64 5.63
N LEU A 103 9.03 -2.05 5.08
CA LEU A 103 8.87 -3.29 4.33
C LEU A 103 8.67 -2.94 2.86
N GLU A 104 9.19 -3.78 1.99
CA GLU A 104 8.99 -3.64 0.56
C GLU A 104 8.11 -4.79 0.07
N ALA A 105 7.16 -4.48 -0.81
CA ALA A 105 6.29 -5.48 -1.43
C ALA A 105 6.06 -5.17 -2.92
N PRO A 106 5.98 -6.16 -3.80
CA PRO A 106 5.70 -5.91 -5.23
C PRO A 106 4.26 -5.46 -5.47
N GLN A 107 3.32 -5.92 -4.65
CA GLN A 107 1.89 -5.65 -4.76
C GLN A 107 1.22 -5.58 -3.39
N LEU A 108 0.11 -4.84 -3.32
CA LEU A 108 -0.75 -4.73 -2.14
C LEU A 108 -2.18 -4.98 -2.59
N GLU A 109 -2.75 -6.06 -2.09
CA GLU A 109 -4.13 -6.44 -2.33
C GLU A 109 -4.96 -6.11 -1.10
N LEU A 110 -6.04 -5.37 -1.29
CA LEU A 110 -6.99 -5.02 -0.25
C LEU A 110 -8.35 -5.60 -0.60
N GLN A 111 -8.92 -6.34 0.36
CA GLN A 111 -10.22 -6.96 0.23
C GLN A 111 -11.25 -6.16 1.04
N PHE A 112 -12.19 -5.54 0.34
CA PHE A 112 -13.28 -4.75 0.95
C PHE A 112 -14.60 -5.51 0.90
N SER A 113 -15.58 -5.01 1.65
CA SER A 113 -16.96 -5.40 1.45
C SER A 113 -17.47 -4.88 0.10
N ALA A 114 -18.38 -5.60 -0.56
CA ALA A 114 -18.98 -5.14 -1.81
C ALA A 114 -19.68 -3.78 -1.69
N ALA A 115 -20.16 -3.43 -0.49
CA ALA A 115 -20.78 -2.13 -0.23
C ALA A 115 -19.76 -0.97 -0.23
N ASP A 116 -18.52 -1.24 0.19
CA ASP A 116 -17.47 -0.23 0.31
C ASP A 116 -16.56 -0.17 -0.93
N ALA A 117 -16.49 -1.26 -1.70
CA ALA A 117 -15.56 -1.43 -2.81
C ALA A 117 -15.61 -0.28 -3.83
N ALA A 118 -16.81 0.16 -4.21
CA ALA A 118 -16.98 1.27 -5.15
C ALA A 118 -16.39 2.59 -4.63
N ALA A 119 -16.63 2.91 -3.35
CA ALA A 119 -16.09 4.13 -2.74
C ALA A 119 -14.56 4.09 -2.63
N TRP A 120 -14.00 2.90 -2.38
CA TRP A 120 -12.55 2.70 -2.34
C TRP A 120 -11.90 2.80 -3.72
N LEU A 121 -12.54 2.28 -4.76
CA LEU A 121 -12.06 2.42 -6.14
C LEU A 121 -12.07 3.87 -6.60
N ASP A 122 -13.15 4.61 -6.32
CA ASP A 122 -13.22 6.05 -6.62
C ASP A 122 -12.13 6.84 -5.88
N LEU A 123 -11.84 6.48 -4.63
CA LEU A 123 -10.76 7.08 -3.87
C LEU A 123 -9.38 6.75 -4.46
N ALA A 124 -9.14 5.48 -4.77
CA ALA A 124 -7.89 5.01 -5.37
C ALA A 124 -7.64 5.70 -6.72
N ALA A 125 -8.65 5.77 -7.60
CA ALA A 125 -8.53 6.43 -8.89
C ALA A 125 -8.19 7.93 -8.79
N ARG A 126 -8.62 8.60 -7.71
CA ARG A 126 -8.31 10.01 -7.45
C ARG A 126 -6.93 10.25 -6.85
N GLU A 127 -6.50 9.38 -5.95
CA GLU A 127 -5.31 9.60 -5.11
C GLU A 127 -4.05 8.89 -5.65
N CYS A 128 -4.21 7.85 -6.47
CA CYS A 128 -3.12 7.14 -7.13
C CYS A 128 -2.63 7.85 -8.39
N HIS A 129 -1.32 7.77 -8.64
CA HIS A 129 -0.72 8.28 -9.87
C HIS A 129 -0.92 7.26 -10.99
N GLY A 130 -1.98 7.45 -11.79
CA GLY A 130 -2.35 6.56 -12.89
C GLY A 130 -3.65 5.84 -12.58
N SER A 131 -4.73 6.26 -13.25
CA SER A 131 -6.00 5.55 -13.25
C SER A 131 -5.99 4.50 -14.36
N LEU A 132 -6.68 3.37 -14.13
CA LEU A 132 -7.08 2.40 -15.15
C LEU A 132 -7.56 3.14 -16.41
N ASN A 133 -6.90 2.89 -17.55
CA ASN A 133 -7.42 3.17 -18.89
C ASN A 133 -8.20 1.95 -19.39
#